data_AF-A0A6N9HBV2-F1
#
_entry.id   AF-A0A6N9HBV2-F1
#
_cell.length_a   1.000
_cell.length_b   1.000
_cell.length_c   1.000
_cell.angle_alpha   90.00
_cell.angle_beta   90.00
_cell.angle_gamma   90.00
#
_symmetry.space_group_name_H-M   'P 1'
#
loop_
_entity.id
_entity.type
_entity.pdbx_description
1 polymer ?
#
loop_
_entity_poly.entity_id
_entity_poly.type
_entity_poly.pdbx_seq_one_letter_code
_entity_poly.pdbx_strand_id
1 'polypeptide(L)'
;MTMPIQFDTAQYIKRLVEAGIPRAHAEALADGLQIALSQPVAGDADLAIWRAEVQAMFTHFEVAMKDWVRDEIARSEAEMKAWIMAKLRPIYWLLGVVIVQQTIILAKLFL
;
A
#
# COMPACT_ATOMS: atom_id res chain seq x y z
N MET A 1 0.55 16.77 -29.85
CA MET A 1 0.61 16.76 -31.34
C MET A 1 1.44 15.55 -31.77
N THR A 2 0.84 14.37 -31.82
CA THR A 2 1.50 13.16 -32.33
C THR A 2 1.40 13.20 -33.85
N MET A 3 2.46 13.64 -34.52
CA MET A 3 2.54 13.49 -35.97
C MET A 3 2.42 12.00 -36.29
N PRO A 4 1.52 11.58 -37.20
CA PRO A 4 1.47 10.20 -37.64
C PRO A 4 2.81 9.89 -38.29
N ILE A 5 3.58 8.97 -37.69
CA ILE A 5 4.82 8.48 -38.28
C ILE A 5 4.42 7.84 -39.61
N GLN A 6 4.75 8.51 -40.72
CA GLN A 6 4.51 7.96 -42.06
C GLN A 6 5.51 6.83 -42.29
N PHE A 7 5.12 5.62 -41.90
CA PHE A 7 5.91 4.42 -42.14
C PHE A 7 5.71 3.99 -43.59
N ASP A 8 6.70 4.26 -44.43
CA ASP A 8 6.74 3.80 -45.82
C ASP A 8 7.21 2.34 -45.86
N THR A 9 6.24 1.43 -45.77
CA THR A 9 6.42 -0.03 -45.82
C THR A 9 7.21 -0.45 -47.07
N ALA A 10 7.02 0.23 -48.21
CA ALA A 10 7.67 -0.13 -49.47
C ALA A 10 9.17 0.24 -49.47
N GLN A 11 9.54 1.42 -48.97
CA GLN A 11 10.94 1.77 -48.78
C GLN A 11 11.62 0.87 -47.74
N TYR A 12 10.91 0.51 -46.68
CA TYR A 12 11.44 -0.34 -45.63
C TYR A 12 11.76 -1.76 -46.13
N ILE A 13 10.82 -2.39 -46.85
CA ILE A 13 11.03 -3.69 -47.49
C ILE A 13 12.21 -3.62 -48.47
N LYS A 14 12.30 -2.57 -49.29
CA LYS A 14 13.40 -2.39 -50.23
C LYS A 14 14.77 -2.35 -49.54
N ARG A 15 14.90 -1.59 -48.45
CA ARG A 15 16.15 -1.52 -47.66
C ARG A 15 16.50 -2.85 -46.98
N LEU A 16 15.51 -3.61 -46.50
CA LEU A 16 15.74 -4.92 -45.89
C LEU A 16 16.20 -5.95 -46.93
N VAL A 17 15.62 -5.92 -48.13
CA VAL A 17 16.05 -6.78 -49.25
C VAL A 17 17.44 -6.40 -49.74
N GLU A 18 17.75 -5.11 -49.83
CA GLU A 18 19.10 -4.60 -50.14
C GLU A 18 20.13 -4.99 -49.07
N ALA A 19 19.71 -5.12 -47.81
CA ALA A 19 20.53 -5.61 -46.71
C ALA A 19 20.68 -7.16 -46.69
N GLY A 20 20.13 -7.87 -47.68
CA GLY A 20 20.27 -9.32 -47.82
C GLY A 20 19.21 -10.15 -47.08
N ILE A 21 18.16 -9.52 -46.54
CA ILE A 21 17.05 -10.23 -45.90
C ILE A 21 16.11 -10.78 -46.98
N PRO A 22 15.73 -12.07 -46.92
CA PRO A 22 14.76 -12.64 -47.85
C PRO A 22 13.46 -11.84 -47.86
N ARG A 23 12.93 -11.56 -49.06
CA ARG A 23 11.75 -10.70 -49.26
C ARG A 23 10.55 -11.09 -48.40
N ALA A 24 10.28 -12.39 -48.24
CA ALA A 24 9.20 -12.88 -47.39
C ALA A 24 9.38 -12.51 -45.91
N HIS A 25 10.63 -12.44 -45.42
CA HIS A 25 10.92 -12.00 -44.05
C HIS A 25 10.89 -10.48 -43.93
N ALA A 26 11.33 -9.75 -44.97
CA ALA A 26 11.25 -8.30 -45.01
C ALA A 26 9.80 -7.79 -44.99
N GLU A 27 8.90 -8.44 -45.72
CA GLU A 27 7.46 -8.16 -45.74
C GLU A 27 6.82 -8.43 -44.36
N ALA A 28 7.10 -9.59 -43.74
CA ALA A 28 6.60 -9.90 -42.40
C ALA A 28 7.09 -8.93 -41.32
N LEU A 29 8.34 -8.47 -41.43
CA LEU A 29 8.92 -7.49 -40.49
C LEU A 29 8.27 -6.11 -40.63
N ALA A 30 7.99 -5.72 -41.88
CA ALA A 30 7.33 -4.46 -42.19
C ALA A 30 5.88 -4.45 -41.68
N ASP A 31 5.15 -5.55 -41.86
CA ASP A 31 3.80 -5.74 -41.34
C ASP A 31 3.78 -5.71 -39.80
N GLY A 32 4.72 -6.41 -39.15
CA GLY A 32 4.84 -6.40 -37.68
C GLY A 32 5.12 -5.01 -37.12
N LEU A 33 5.99 -4.23 -37.78
CA LEU A 33 6.32 -2.86 -37.37
C LEU A 33 5.15 -1.89 -37.61
N GLN A 34 4.41 -2.05 -38.70
CA GLN A 34 3.19 -1.29 -38.96
C GLN A 34 2.12 -1.55 -37.90
N ILE A 35 1.95 -2.81 -37.49
CA ILE A 35 1.04 -3.18 -36.39
C ILE A 35 1.52 -2.55 -35.07
N ALA A 36 2.81 -2.66 -34.74
CA ALA A 36 3.35 -2.08 -33.51
C ALA A 36 3.20 -0.55 -33.44
N LEU A 37 3.39 0.15 -34.56
CA LEU A 37 3.20 1.60 -34.66
C LEU A 37 1.72 2.02 -34.63
N SER A 38 0.80 1.11 -34.95
CA SER A 38 -0.65 1.33 -34.84
C SER A 38 -1.19 1.16 -33.43
N GLN A 39 -0.42 0.54 -32.52
CA GLN A 39 -0.84 0.39 -31.13
C GLN A 39 -0.70 1.72 -30.40
N PRO A 40 -1.73 2.15 -29.65
CA PRO A 40 -1.66 3.37 -28.86
C PRO A 40 -0.64 3.19 -27.74
N VAL A 41 0.52 3.83 -27.90
CA VAL A 41 1.50 4.00 -26.83
C VAL A 41 0.92 5.03 -25.86
N ALA A 42 0.84 4.69 -24.57
CA ALA A 42 0.41 5.63 -23.54
C ALA A 42 1.21 6.93 -23.68
N GLY A 43 0.51 8.03 -23.93
CA GLY A 43 1.18 9.32 -24.13
C GLY A 43 1.72 9.85 -22.81
N ASP A 44 2.60 10.85 -22.88
CA ASP A 44 3.12 11.53 -21.69
C ASP A 44 1.98 12.09 -20.81
N ALA A 45 0.85 12.47 -21.41
CA ALA A 45 -0.35 12.90 -20.71
C ALA A 45 -1.00 11.76 -19.89
N ASP A 46 -1.10 10.55 -20.47
CA ASP A 46 -1.66 9.38 -19.78
C ASP A 46 -0.75 8.95 -18.62
N LEU A 47 0.57 9.03 -18.82
CA LEU A 47 1.56 8.76 -17.78
C LEU A 47 1.50 9.80 -16.64
N ALA A 48 1.26 11.07 -16.96
CA ALA A 48 1.09 12.13 -15.97
C ALA A 48 -0.19 11.93 -15.14
N ILE A 49 -1.30 11.55 -15.79
CA ILE A 49 -2.57 11.21 -15.13
C ILE A 49 -2.35 10.01 -14.20
N TRP A 50 -1.75 8.94 -14.71
CA TRP A 50 -1.47 7.75 -13.92
C TRP A 50 -0.57 8.04 -12.71
N ARG A 51 0.47 8.86 -12.89
CA ARG A 51 1.33 9.29 -11.77
C ARG A 51 0.54 10.07 -10.72
N ALA A 52 -0.34 10.97 -11.13
CA ALA A 52 -1.17 11.74 -10.21
C ALA A 52 -2.15 10.84 -9.45
N GLU A 53 -2.80 9.88 -10.13
CA GLU A 53 -3.70 8.91 -9.49
C GLU A 53 -2.98 8.02 -8.49
N VAL A 54 -1.81 7.49 -8.86
CA VAL A 54 -0.99 6.67 -7.97
C VAL A 54 -0.54 7.46 -6.75
N GLN A 55 -0.13 8.72 -6.91
CA GLN A 55 0.26 9.58 -5.81
C GLN A 55 -0.92 9.92 -4.88
N ALA A 56 -2.11 10.15 -5.44
CA ALA A 56 -3.33 10.36 -4.67
C ALA A 56 -3.70 9.10 -3.87
N MET A 57 -3.58 7.92 -4.49
CA MET A 57 -3.81 6.63 -3.82
C MET A 57 -2.84 6.40 -2.68
N PHE A 58 -1.54 6.69 -2.86
CA PHE A 58 -0.56 6.56 -1.78
C PHE A 58 -0.86 7.51 -0.62
N THR A 59 -1.20 8.76 -0.90
CA THR A 59 -1.57 9.75 0.13
C THR A 59 -2.79 9.28 0.93
N HIS A 60 -3.80 8.76 0.23
CA HIS A 60 -5.00 8.23 0.88
C HIS A 60 -4.68 7.01 1.76
N PHE A 61 -3.86 6.09 1.25
CA PHE A 61 -3.45 4.91 1.99
C PHE A 61 -2.62 5.28 3.23
N GLU A 62 -1.72 6.25 3.14
CA GLU A 62 -0.91 6.71 4.27
C GLU A 62 -1.80 7.26 5.41
N VAL A 63 -2.80 8.08 5.07
CA VAL A 63 -3.76 8.61 6.03
C VAL A 63 -4.59 7.49 6.65
N ALA A 64 -5.17 6.61 5.82
CA ALA A 64 -5.99 5.49 6.30
C ALA A 64 -5.19 4.53 7.21
N MET A 65 -3.93 4.25 6.86
CA MET A 65 -3.03 3.42 7.65
C MET A 65 -2.70 4.08 9.00
N LYS A 66 -2.42 5.39 9.00
CA LYS A 66 -2.12 6.14 10.22
C LYS A 66 -3.32 6.16 11.18
N ASP A 67 -4.53 6.33 10.66
CA ASP A 67 -5.75 6.32 11.46
C ASP A 67 -6.03 4.90 11.99
N TRP A 68 -5.87 3.88 11.16
CA TRP A 68 -6.00 2.48 11.59
C TRP A 68 -5.01 2.10 12.70
N VAL A 69 -3.72 2.46 12.56
CA VAL A 69 -2.69 2.21 13.59
C VAL A 69 -3.05 2.93 14.89
N ARG A 70 -3.51 4.18 14.80
CA ARG A 70 -3.93 4.95 15.98
C ARG A 70 -5.08 4.27 16.72
N ASP A 71 -6.09 3.84 15.99
CA ASP A 71 -7.25 3.14 16.56
C ASP A 71 -6.84 1.81 17.19
N GLU A 72 -5.93 1.07 16.56
CA GLU A 72 -5.44 -0.20 17.09
C GLU A 72 -4.63 -0.01 18.38
N ILE A 73 -3.79 1.03 18.45
CA ILE A 73 -3.07 1.40 19.68
C ILE A 73 -4.08 1.76 20.78
N ALA A 74 -5.09 2.57 20.47
CA ALA A 74 -6.11 2.95 21.45
C ALA A 74 -6.90 1.75 21.99
N ARG A 75 -7.24 0.79 21.10
CA ARG A 75 -7.86 -0.48 21.49
C ARG A 75 -6.94 -1.29 22.40
N SER A 76 -5.70 -1.50 21.99
CA SER A 76 -4.70 -2.25 22.75
C SER A 76 -4.44 -1.65 24.14
N GLU A 77 -4.33 -0.32 24.24
CA GLU A 77 -4.19 0.36 25.53
C GLU A 77 -5.41 0.16 26.43
N ALA A 78 -6.63 0.23 25.87
CA ALA A 78 -7.86 0.03 26.63
C ALA A 78 -7.97 -1.42 27.13
N GLU A 79 -7.66 -2.40 26.29
CA GLU A 79 -7.61 -3.82 26.65
C GLU A 79 -6.57 -4.09 27.72
N MET A 80 -5.36 -3.54 27.57
CA MET A 80 -4.30 -3.67 28.56
C MET A 80 -4.70 -3.08 29.91
N LYS A 81 -5.30 -1.88 29.93
CA LYS A 81 -5.81 -1.26 31.17
C LYS A 81 -6.91 -2.11 31.81
N ALA A 82 -7.84 -2.64 31.02
CA ALA A 82 -8.91 -3.49 31.51
C ALA A 82 -8.36 -4.79 32.11
N TRP A 83 -7.39 -5.42 31.44
CA TRP A 83 -6.72 -6.62 31.92
C TRP A 83 -5.93 -6.38 33.21
N ILE A 84 -5.15 -5.29 33.27
CA ILE A 84 -4.42 -4.90 34.48
C ILE A 84 -5.40 -4.67 35.64
N MET A 85 -6.48 -3.92 35.42
CA MET A 85 -7.49 -3.66 36.44
C MET A 85 -8.18 -4.95 36.90
N ALA A 86 -8.48 -5.87 35.99
CA ALA A 86 -9.03 -7.17 36.34
C ALA A 86 -8.07 -7.98 37.23
N LYS A 87 -6.76 -7.90 36.96
CA LYS A 87 -5.73 -8.60 37.74
C LYS A 87 -5.45 -7.95 39.11
N LEU A 88 -5.48 -6.62 39.19
CA LEU A 88 -5.20 -5.87 40.42
C LEU A 88 -6.40 -5.82 41.37
N ARG A 89 -7.63 -5.84 40.86
CA ARG A 89 -8.86 -5.80 41.66
C ARG A 89 -8.86 -6.79 42.85
N PRO A 90 -8.58 -8.10 42.68
CA PRO A 90 -8.54 -9.02 43.81
C PRO A 90 -7.43 -8.70 44.81
N ILE A 91 -6.28 -8.19 44.34
CA ILE A 91 -5.16 -7.80 45.20
C ILE A 91 -5.56 -6.60 46.08
N TYR A 92 -6.22 -5.60 45.50
CA TYR A 92 -6.73 -4.46 46.27
C TYR A 92 -7.78 -4.88 47.30
N TRP A 93 -8.65 -5.83 46.97
CA TRP A 93 -9.60 -6.41 47.93
C TRP A 93 -8.89 -7.09 49.10
N LEU A 94 -7.90 -7.96 48.82
CA LEU A 94 -7.12 -8.62 49.86
C LEU A 94 -6.36 -7.64 50.74
N LEU A 95 -5.73 -6.62 50.13
CA LEU A 95 -5.05 -5.57 50.88
C LEU A 95 -6.01 -4.83 51.81
N GLY A 96 -7.22 -4.51 51.35
CA GLY A 96 -8.26 -3.91 52.18
C GLY A 96 -8.65 -4.79 53.37
N VAL A 97 -8.84 -6.10 53.15
CA VAL A 97 -9.13 -7.06 54.22
C VAL A 97 -7.99 -7.12 55.24
N VAL A 98 -6.74 -7.17 54.78
CA VAL A 98 -5.56 -7.19 55.66
C VAL A 98 -5.49 -5.92 56.51
N ILE A 99 -5.70 -4.75 55.92
CA ILE A 99 -5.69 -3.48 56.66
C ILE A 99 -6.76 -3.49 57.76
N VAL A 100 -8.01 -3.88 57.43
CA VAL A 100 -9.10 -3.96 58.40
C VAL A 100 -8.75 -4.93 59.54
N GLN A 101 -8.20 -6.10 59.20
CA GLN A 101 -7.76 -7.08 60.20
C GLN A 101 -6.69 -6.50 61.13
N GLN A 102 -5.68 -5.82 60.60
CA GLN A 102 -4.63 -5.18 61.40
C GLN A 102 -5.20 -4.10 62.32
N THR A 103 -6.15 -3.28 61.85
CA THR A 103 -6.82 -2.27 62.67
C THR A 103 -7.58 -2.89 63.84
N ILE A 104 -8.30 -3.99 63.62
CA ILE A 104 -9.02 -4.70 64.69
C ILE A 104 -8.04 -5.29 65.72
N ILE A 105 -6.93 -5.89 65.25
CA ILE A 105 -5.91 -6.46 66.13
C ILE A 105 -5.29 -5.37 67.01
N LEU A 106 -4.90 -4.23 66.43
CA LEU A 106 -4.37 -3.10 67.18
C LEU A 106 -5.41 -2.55 68.17
N ALA A 107 -6.66 -2.39 67.76
CA ALA A 107 -7.72 -1.92 68.65
C ALA A 107 -7.93 -2.85 69.85
N LYS A 108 -7.84 -4.19 69.68
CA LYS A 108 -7.96 -5.16 70.79
C LYS A 108 -6.71 -5.28 71.67
N LEU A 109 -5.54 -4.91 71.16
CA LEU A 109 -4.28 -4.98 71.92
C LEU A 109 -4.06 -3.74 72.80
N PHE A 110 -4.59 -2.59 72.40
CA PHE A 110 -4.36 -1.30 73.07
C PHE A 110 -5.58 -0.74 73.81
N LEU A 111 -6.71 -1.45 73.83
CA LEU A 111 -7.97 -1.10 74.49
C LEU A 111 -8.44 -2.28 75.34
#